data_AF-A0A9D8XUK1-F1
#
_entry.id   AF-A0A9D8XUK1-F1
#
_cell.length_a   1.000
_cell.length_b   1.000
_cell.length_c   1.000
_cell.angle_alpha   90.00
_cell.angle_beta   90.00
_cell.angle_gamma   90.00
#
_symmetry.space_group_name_H-M   'P 1'
#
loop_
_entity.id
_entity.type
_entity.pdbx_description
1 polymer ?
#
loop_
_entity_poly.entity_id
_entity_poly.type
_entity_poly.pdbx_seq_one_letter_code
_entity_poly.pdbx_strand_id
1 'polypeptide(L)'
;MEPRTNTVILSVLSLCTSSLCAMAEDITKITVEQSGVSEVFYVRESGKLYFSDSSLIIDELGDGNSVSKKLASIDKLQFVQDNTSGTDSKSSASVCVYPNPASDFIALQNGDNEPALYEIYNAQGEIVMSGSTSCSELINISHLPCGLYTLKSNNNVFKFCKI
;
A
#
# COMPACT_ATOMS: atom_id res chain seq x y z
N MET A 1 68.30 34.15 4.57
CA MET A 1 67.26 35.07 5.08
C MET A 1 65.96 34.68 4.40
N GLU A 2 65.12 33.91 5.09
CA GLU A 2 63.71 33.63 4.72
C GLU A 2 62.83 34.88 4.92
N PRO A 3 61.54 34.90 4.54
CA PRO A 3 60.80 34.15 3.49
C PRO A 3 59.85 35.07 2.67
N ARG A 4 59.18 34.55 1.62
CA ARG A 4 57.92 35.15 1.10
C ARG A 4 56.86 34.08 0.85
N THR A 5 55.73 34.35 1.49
CA THR A 5 54.41 33.72 1.56
C THR A 5 53.74 33.42 0.21
N ASN A 6 52.76 32.50 0.23
CA ASN A 6 51.80 32.07 -0.83
C ASN A 6 52.26 30.78 -1.54
N THR A 7 51.60 29.62 -1.47
CA THR A 7 50.17 29.33 -1.32
C THR A 7 50.04 27.91 -0.76
N VAL A 8 49.98 27.78 0.56
CA VAL A 8 49.12 26.74 1.14
C VAL A 8 47.69 27.18 0.78
N ILE A 9 46.77 26.25 0.56
CA ILE A 9 45.39 26.43 0.04
C ILE A 9 45.26 26.21 -1.48
N LEU A 10 45.72 25.06 -1.99
CA LEU A 10 45.12 24.47 -3.19
C LEU A 10 44.96 22.95 -3.04
N SER A 11 44.63 22.50 -1.83
CA SER A 11 44.33 21.10 -1.51
C SER A 11 42.95 20.91 -0.87
N VAL A 12 42.11 21.94 -0.84
CA VAL A 12 40.73 21.85 -0.30
C VAL A 12 39.75 22.56 -1.24
N LEU A 13 39.81 22.19 -2.51
CA LEU A 13 38.61 22.17 -3.35
C LEU A 13 38.46 20.75 -3.88
N SER A 14 38.52 19.79 -2.95
CA SER A 14 37.64 18.63 -3.04
C SER A 14 36.26 19.25 -3.15
N LEU A 15 35.73 19.29 -4.38
CA LEU A 15 34.34 19.62 -4.59
C LEU A 15 33.57 18.61 -3.75
N CYS A 16 33.15 19.06 -2.58
CA CYS A 16 31.91 18.67 -1.95
C CYS A 16 30.77 19.04 -2.91
N THR A 17 30.76 18.48 -4.10
CA THR A 17 29.57 17.82 -4.59
C THR A 17 29.55 16.47 -3.88
N SER A 18 29.50 16.51 -2.53
CA SER A 18 28.79 15.47 -1.81
C SER A 18 27.48 15.39 -2.54
N SER A 19 27.31 14.28 -3.24
CA SER A 19 26.04 13.80 -3.72
C SER A 19 24.96 14.41 -2.83
N LEU A 20 24.14 15.31 -3.40
CA LEU A 20 22.78 15.42 -2.91
C LEU A 20 22.14 14.09 -3.32
N CYS A 21 22.55 13.03 -2.63
CA CYS A 21 21.82 11.80 -2.61
C CYS A 21 20.58 12.21 -1.86
N ALA A 22 19.52 12.51 -2.62
CA ALA A 22 18.19 12.47 -2.09
C ALA A 22 18.04 11.04 -1.54
N MET A 23 18.40 10.86 -0.27
CA MET A 23 18.02 9.67 0.46
C MET A 23 16.50 9.77 0.50
N ALA A 24 15.83 8.94 -0.29
CA ALA A 24 14.42 8.73 -0.09
C ALA A 24 14.31 8.08 1.28
N GLU A 25 13.81 8.86 2.25
CA GLU A 25 13.56 8.36 3.58
C GLU A 25 12.26 7.57 3.54
N ASP A 26 12.26 6.38 4.11
CA ASP A 26 11.05 5.57 4.22
C ASP A 26 10.07 6.29 5.16
N ILE A 27 8.95 6.73 4.61
CA ILE A 27 7.89 7.44 5.33
C ILE A 27 6.62 6.61 5.26
N THR A 28 6.01 6.38 6.42
CA THR A 28 4.69 5.76 6.53
C THR A 28 3.65 6.86 6.69
N LYS A 29 2.72 6.94 5.74
CA LYS A 29 1.54 7.81 5.84
C LYS A 29 0.48 7.11 6.69
N ILE A 30 0.00 7.80 7.71
CA ILE A 30 -1.03 7.31 8.63
C ILE A 30 -2.23 8.22 8.54
N THR A 31 -3.41 7.66 8.30
CA THR A 31 -4.68 8.39 8.35
C THR A 31 -5.47 7.96 9.57
N VAL A 32 -5.84 8.95 10.39
CA VAL A 32 -6.66 8.77 11.58
C VAL A 32 -8.00 9.46 11.33
N GLU A 33 -9.10 8.72 11.41
CA GLU A 33 -10.44 9.27 11.27
C GLU A 33 -11.12 9.38 12.64
N GLN A 34 -11.67 10.56 12.94
CA GLN A 34 -12.41 10.83 14.18
C GLN A 34 -13.70 11.60 13.87
N SER A 35 -14.84 11.03 14.24
CA SER A 35 -16.17 11.62 13.99
C SER A 35 -16.37 12.03 12.51
N GLY A 36 -15.84 11.22 11.59
CA GLY A 36 -15.89 11.47 10.14
C GLY A 36 -14.86 12.47 9.60
N VAL A 37 -13.94 12.97 10.44
CA VAL A 37 -12.84 13.87 10.01
C VAL A 37 -11.55 13.07 9.90
N SER A 38 -10.91 13.14 8.73
CA SER A 38 -9.62 12.48 8.47
C SER A 38 -8.45 13.42 8.72
N GLU A 39 -7.52 13.00 9.57
CA GLU A 39 -6.22 13.63 9.79
C GLU A 39 -5.11 12.72 9.25
N VAL A 40 -4.05 13.32 8.69
CA VAL A 40 -2.94 12.58 8.07
C VAL A 40 -1.63 12.93 8.77
N PHE A 41 -0.87 11.91 9.14
CA PHE A 41 0.43 11.97 9.78
C PHE A 41 1.47 11.29 8.89
N TYR A 42 2.70 11.79 8.90
CA TYR A 42 3.82 11.23 8.13
C TYR A 42 4.91 10.79 9.09
N VAL A 43 4.94 9.50 9.40
CA VAL A 43 5.89 8.93 10.36
C VAL A 43 7.15 8.45 9.63
N ARG A 44 8.29 9.04 9.96
CA ARG A 44 9.61 8.65 9.45
C ARG A 44 10.08 7.33 10.08
N GLU A 45 11.13 6.74 9.52
CA GLU A 45 11.77 5.54 10.08
C GLU A 45 12.23 5.72 11.55
N SER A 46 12.72 6.91 11.91
CA SER A 46 13.08 7.25 13.29
C SER A 46 11.86 7.47 14.20
N GLY A 47 10.71 7.76 13.62
CA GLY A 47 9.44 7.97 14.30
C GLY A 47 8.91 6.72 14.98
N LYS A 48 7.94 6.90 15.87
CA LYS A 48 7.31 5.82 16.63
C LYS A 48 5.82 6.01 16.73
N LEU A 49 5.11 4.91 16.52
CA LEU A 49 3.69 4.81 16.83
C LEU A 49 3.51 3.77 17.91
N TYR A 50 2.83 4.15 18.99
CA TYR A 50 2.56 3.25 20.10
C TYR A 50 1.28 3.62 20.83
N PHE A 51 0.77 2.66 21.57
CA PHE A 51 -0.39 2.86 22.43
C PHE A 51 0.10 3.05 23.87
N SER A 52 -0.37 4.10 24.51
CA SER A 52 -0.15 4.33 25.94
C SER A 52 -1.47 4.72 26.59
N ASP A 53 -1.74 4.11 27.74
CA ASP A 53 -2.95 4.30 28.55
C ASP A 53 -4.24 4.00 27.77
N SER A 54 -4.77 4.99 27.05
CA SER A 54 -5.95 4.86 26.18
C SER A 54 -5.86 5.79 24.97
N SER A 55 -4.64 6.12 24.58
CA SER A 55 -4.34 7.00 23.46
C SER A 55 -3.39 6.31 22.48
N LEU A 56 -3.62 6.59 21.20
CA LEU A 56 -2.64 6.44 20.15
C LEU A 56 -1.64 7.60 20.25
N ILE A 57 -0.36 7.28 20.36
CA ILE A 57 0.74 8.24 20.37
C ILE A 57 1.48 8.12 19.05
N ILE A 58 1.68 9.28 18.40
CA ILE A 58 2.35 9.40 17.10
C ILE A 58 3.51 10.37 17.26
N ASP A 59 4.73 9.84 17.24
CA ASP A 59 5.97 10.60 17.13
C ASP A 59 6.44 10.53 15.67
N GLU A 60 6.23 11.61 14.92
CA GLU A 60 6.50 11.63 13.47
C GLU A 60 8.00 11.57 13.15
N LEU A 61 8.85 12.13 14.02
CA LEU A 61 10.27 12.35 13.74
C LEU A 61 11.20 11.50 14.64
N GLY A 62 10.68 10.93 15.72
CA GLY A 62 11.48 10.23 16.74
C GLY A 62 12.18 11.17 17.72
N ASP A 63 11.75 12.42 17.78
CA ASP A 63 12.33 13.47 18.62
C ASP A 63 11.64 13.59 19.98
N GLY A 64 10.62 12.76 20.22
CA GLY A 64 9.79 12.81 21.42
C GLY A 64 8.62 13.81 21.33
N ASN A 65 8.53 14.61 20.27
CA ASN A 65 7.37 15.49 20.05
C ASN A 65 6.22 14.67 19.47
N SER A 66 5.38 14.16 20.37
CA SER A 66 4.30 13.25 20.01
C SER A 66 2.92 13.92 19.97
N VAL A 67 2.10 13.52 19.00
CA VAL A 67 0.67 13.79 18.95
C VAL A 67 -0.07 12.67 19.68
N SER A 68 -1.03 13.03 20.54
CA SER A 68 -1.86 12.07 21.27
C SER A 68 -3.31 12.11 20.76
N LYS A 69 -3.85 10.95 20.39
CA LYS A 69 -5.23 10.78 19.92
C LYS A 69 -5.95 9.75 20.81
N LYS A 70 -7.08 10.12 21.39
CA LYS A 70 -7.87 9.21 22.24
C LYS A 70 -8.41 8.04 21.42
N LEU A 71 -8.14 6.81 21.84
CA LEU A 71 -8.59 5.61 21.13
C LEU A 71 -10.11 5.51 21.03
N ALA A 72 -10.83 5.93 22.06
CA ALA A 72 -12.30 5.90 22.10
C ALA A 72 -12.99 6.77 21.05
N SER A 73 -12.25 7.69 20.41
CA SER A 73 -12.78 8.61 19.39
C SER A 73 -12.29 8.28 17.98
N ILE A 74 -11.49 7.23 17.81
CA ILE A 74 -10.94 6.83 16.52
C ILE A 74 -11.89 5.84 15.86
N ASP A 75 -12.43 6.23 14.71
CA ASP A 75 -13.32 5.40 13.91
C ASP A 75 -12.53 4.50 12.94
N LYS A 76 -11.42 5.02 12.41
CA LYS A 76 -10.58 4.33 11.42
C LYS A 76 -9.10 4.70 11.59
N LEU A 77 -8.24 3.70 11.45
CA LEU A 77 -6.79 3.85 11.30
C LEU A 77 -6.34 3.19 10.01
N GLN A 78 -5.64 3.92 9.15
CA GLN A 78 -5.12 3.42 7.88
C GLN A 78 -3.63 3.73 7.77
N PHE A 79 -2.85 2.74 7.32
CA PHE A 79 -1.41 2.84 7.11
C PHE A 79 -1.13 2.64 5.63
N VAL A 80 -0.33 3.53 5.05
CA VAL A 80 0.13 3.44 3.66
C VAL A 80 1.64 3.67 3.67
N GLN A 81 2.39 2.66 3.26
CA GLN A 81 3.84 2.75 3.11
C GLN A 81 4.15 3.16 1.67
N ASP A 82 4.70 4.35 1.48
CA ASP A 82 5.19 4.79 0.17
C ASP A 82 6.66 4.40 0.07
N ASN A 83 6.94 3.19 -0.42
CA ASN A 83 8.31 2.73 -0.68
C ASN A 83 8.87 3.45 -1.92
N THR A 84 9.28 4.71 -1.79
CA THR A 84 9.97 5.42 -2.87
C THR A 84 11.45 5.04 -2.91
N SER A 85 11.77 3.80 -3.26
CA SER A 85 13.08 3.47 -3.82
C SER A 85 12.96 3.47 -5.34
N GLY A 86 13.64 4.41 -6.01
CA GLY A 86 13.43 4.68 -7.42
C GLY A 86 13.72 3.47 -8.32
N THR A 87 12.68 2.79 -8.79
CA THR A 87 12.43 2.39 -10.18
C THR A 87 10.97 1.92 -10.25
N ASP A 88 10.23 2.44 -11.24
CA ASP A 88 8.86 2.10 -11.60
C ASP A 88 7.79 2.27 -10.51
N SER A 89 7.03 3.37 -10.64
CA SER A 89 5.63 3.39 -10.22
C SER A 89 4.86 2.33 -11.01
N LYS A 90 5.03 1.07 -10.65
CA LYS A 90 4.01 0.06 -10.85
C LYS A 90 2.91 0.48 -9.90
N SER A 91 2.07 1.41 -10.38
CA SER A 91 0.71 1.61 -9.89
C SER A 91 0.23 0.22 -9.52
N SER A 92 0.07 -0.06 -8.21
CA SER A 92 -0.39 -1.35 -7.73
C SER A 92 -1.74 -1.55 -8.36
N ALA A 93 -1.76 -2.17 -9.54
CA ALA A 93 -2.92 -2.16 -10.39
C ALA A 93 -3.95 -2.99 -9.63
N SER A 94 -4.97 -2.27 -9.13
CA SER A 94 -5.89 -2.77 -8.13
C SER A 94 -6.54 -4.02 -8.68
N VAL A 95 -6.22 -5.17 -8.08
CA VAL A 95 -6.82 -6.43 -8.50
C VAL A 95 -8.26 -6.41 -8.03
N CYS A 96 -9.22 -6.51 -8.96
CA CYS A 96 -10.64 -6.44 -8.62
C CYS A 96 -11.50 -7.36 -9.48
N VAL A 97 -12.69 -7.69 -8.96
CA VAL A 97 -13.70 -8.51 -9.63
C VAL A 97 -14.95 -7.68 -9.86
N TYR A 98 -15.44 -7.65 -11.10
CA TYR A 98 -16.64 -6.88 -11.48
C TYR A 98 -17.43 -7.57 -12.62
N PRO A 99 -18.73 -7.27 -12.78
CA PRO A 99 -19.54 -6.49 -11.86
C PRO A 99 -19.81 -7.30 -10.57
N ASN A 100 -19.99 -6.59 -9.47
CA ASN A 100 -20.56 -7.15 -8.25
C ASN A 100 -21.67 -6.19 -7.78
N PRO A 101 -22.95 -6.58 -7.77
CA PRO A 101 -23.48 -7.92 -8.09
C PRO A 101 -23.30 -8.35 -9.55
N ALA A 102 -23.19 -9.66 -9.79
CA ALA A 102 -22.94 -10.27 -11.09
C ALA A 102 -24.16 -11.07 -11.58
N SER A 103 -24.48 -10.98 -12.87
CA SER A 103 -25.47 -11.85 -13.53
C SER A 103 -24.77 -13.00 -14.21
N ASP A 104 -24.28 -12.84 -15.43
CA ASP A 104 -23.86 -13.98 -16.25
C ASP A 104 -22.35 -14.12 -16.35
N PHE A 105 -21.64 -13.02 -16.09
CA PHE A 105 -20.20 -12.92 -16.27
C PHE A 105 -19.57 -12.08 -15.16
N ILE A 106 -18.33 -12.43 -14.83
CA ILE A 106 -17.42 -11.59 -14.04
C ILE A 106 -16.10 -11.45 -14.78
N ALA A 107 -15.47 -10.29 -14.66
CA ALA A 107 -14.10 -10.03 -15.09
C ALA A 107 -13.20 -10.00 -13.86
N LEU A 108 -12.01 -10.57 -14.00
CA LEU A 108 -10.92 -10.41 -13.05
C LEU A 108 -9.88 -9.46 -13.68
N GLN A 109 -9.80 -8.24 -13.16
CA GLN A 109 -8.74 -7.32 -13.55
C GLN A 109 -7.50 -7.64 -12.72
N ASN A 110 -6.48 -8.19 -13.36
CA ASN A 110 -5.17 -8.44 -12.76
C ASN A 110 -4.20 -7.36 -13.18
N GLY A 111 -3.40 -6.86 -12.23
CA GLY A 111 -2.47 -5.76 -12.48
C GLY A 111 -1.30 -6.08 -13.40
N ASP A 112 -0.98 -7.36 -13.55
CA ASP A 112 0.23 -7.81 -14.23
C ASP A 112 0.03 -8.22 -15.70
N ASN A 113 -1.19 -8.11 -16.26
CA ASN A 113 -1.53 -8.60 -17.61
C ASN A 113 -1.23 -10.09 -17.89
N GLU A 114 -0.81 -10.85 -16.88
CA GLU A 114 -0.50 -12.27 -16.98
C GLU A 114 -1.76 -13.15 -16.81
N PRO A 115 -1.79 -14.33 -17.45
CA PRO A 115 -2.81 -15.33 -17.19
C PRO A 115 -2.87 -15.69 -15.70
N ALA A 116 -4.06 -15.71 -15.13
CA ALA A 116 -4.25 -16.08 -13.72
C ALA A 116 -5.11 -17.33 -13.60
N LEU A 117 -4.65 -18.25 -12.76
CA LEU A 117 -5.45 -19.40 -12.33
C LEU A 117 -6.47 -18.92 -11.30
N TYR A 118 -7.71 -19.35 -11.46
CA TYR A 118 -8.78 -19.03 -10.53
C TYR A 118 -9.56 -20.26 -10.09
N GLU A 119 -10.10 -20.17 -8.88
CA GLU A 119 -11.02 -21.13 -8.27
C GLU A 119 -12.19 -20.36 -7.67
N ILE A 120 -13.43 -20.78 -7.93
CA ILE A 120 -14.65 -20.21 -7.36
C ILE A 120 -15.22 -21.22 -6.37
N TYR A 121 -15.50 -20.71 -5.18
CA TYR A 121 -16.03 -21.46 -4.05
C TYR A 121 -17.45 -21.01 -3.73
N ASN A 122 -18.34 -21.95 -3.42
CA ASN A 122 -19.67 -21.66 -2.88
C ASN A 122 -19.60 -21.26 -1.39
N ALA A 123 -20.74 -20.96 -0.78
CA ALA A 123 -20.83 -20.58 0.63
C ALA A 123 -20.39 -21.69 1.62
N GLN A 124 -20.38 -22.95 1.18
CA GLN A 124 -19.91 -24.10 1.95
C GLN A 124 -18.39 -24.33 1.82
N GLY A 125 -17.70 -23.54 0.98
CA GLY A 125 -16.28 -23.69 0.73
C GLY A 125 -15.92 -24.78 -0.28
N GLU A 126 -16.90 -25.26 -1.06
CA GLU A 126 -16.66 -26.24 -2.12
C GLU A 126 -16.29 -25.53 -3.42
N ILE A 127 -15.30 -26.06 -4.14
CA ILE A 127 -14.92 -25.57 -5.47
C ILE A 127 -16.03 -25.93 -6.46
N VAL A 128 -16.69 -24.91 -7.01
CA VAL A 128 -17.76 -25.06 -8.02
C VAL A 128 -17.28 -24.75 -9.44
N MET A 129 -16.15 -24.06 -9.58
CA MET A 129 -15.53 -23.75 -10.87
C MET A 129 -14.05 -23.48 -10.68
N SER A 130 -13.24 -23.85 -11.67
CA SER A 130 -11.82 -23.49 -11.73
C SER A 130 -11.39 -23.32 -13.18
N GLY A 131 -10.40 -22.47 -13.43
CA GLY A 131 -9.87 -22.27 -14.77
C GLY A 131 -8.68 -21.32 -14.80
N SER A 132 -8.30 -20.92 -16.01
CA SER A 132 -7.35 -19.85 -16.25
C SER A 132 -8.05 -18.73 -17.01
N THR A 133 -7.78 -17.48 -16.64
CA THR A 133 -8.29 -16.31 -17.36
C THR A 133 -7.10 -15.47 -17.82
N SER A 134 -7.14 -15.02 -19.07
CA SER A 134 -6.24 -13.98 -19.56
C SER A 134 -6.70 -12.59 -19.11
N CYS A 135 -5.86 -11.57 -19.30
CA CYS A 135 -6.21 -10.22 -18.87
C CYS A 135 -7.39 -9.68 -19.71
N SER A 136 -8.45 -9.23 -19.03
CA SER A 136 -9.72 -8.77 -19.63
C SER A 136 -10.67 -9.85 -20.15
N GLU A 137 -10.42 -11.14 -19.87
CA GLU A 137 -11.33 -12.22 -20.24
C GLU A 137 -12.49 -12.34 -19.23
N LEU A 138 -13.69 -12.62 -19.76
CA LEU A 138 -14.91 -12.78 -18.98
C LEU A 138 -15.06 -14.24 -18.53
N ILE A 139 -15.19 -14.44 -17.24
CA ILE A 139 -15.52 -15.73 -16.64
C ILE A 139 -17.04 -15.88 -16.68
N ASN A 140 -17.52 -16.89 -17.42
CA ASN A 140 -18.94 -17.20 -17.51
C ASN A 140 -19.42 -17.93 -16.25
N ILE A 141 -20.29 -17.27 -15.48
CA ILE A 141 -20.91 -17.77 -14.25
C ILE A 141 -22.42 -17.95 -14.37
N SER A 142 -22.98 -17.87 -15.58
CA SER A 142 -24.44 -17.96 -15.82
C SER A 142 -25.09 -19.25 -15.31
N HIS A 143 -24.31 -20.33 -15.21
CA HIS A 143 -24.76 -21.63 -14.71
C HIS A 143 -24.68 -21.76 -13.18
N LEU A 144 -24.08 -20.79 -12.48
CA LEU A 144 -24.05 -20.78 -11.03
C LEU A 144 -25.41 -20.30 -10.48
N PRO A 145 -25.98 -20.97 -9.46
CA PRO A 145 -27.15 -20.48 -8.76
C PRO A 145 -26.94 -19.10 -8.14
N CYS A 146 -28.02 -18.36 -7.88
CA CYS A 146 -27.96 -17.09 -7.15
C CYS A 146 -27.41 -17.33 -5.73
N GLY A 147 -26.46 -16.51 -5.30
CA GLY A 147 -25.79 -16.71 -4.01
C GLY A 147 -24.47 -15.97 -3.85
N LEU A 148 -23.83 -16.18 -2.70
CA LEU A 148 -22.52 -15.63 -2.37
C LEU A 148 -21.41 -16.60 -2.79
N TYR A 149 -20.39 -16.07 -3.45
CA TYR A 149 -19.25 -16.83 -3.93
C TYR A 149 -17.93 -16.17 -3.53
N THR A 150 -16.89 -17.00 -3.40
CA THR A 150 -15.52 -16.56 -3.19
C THR A 150 -14.69 -16.94 -4.41
N LEU A 151 -14.08 -15.97 -5.08
CA LEU A 151 -13.11 -16.20 -6.16
C LEU A 151 -11.71 -16.06 -5.58
N LYS A 152 -10.91 -17.12 -5.69
CA LYS A 152 -9.49 -17.11 -5.36
C LYS A 152 -8.69 -17.06 -6.66
N SER A 153 -7.72 -16.16 -6.74
CA SER A 153 -6.80 -16.07 -7.87
C SER A 153 -5.43 -15.62 -7.39
N ASN A 154 -4.41 -16.43 -7.68
CA ASN A 154 -3.07 -16.27 -7.11
C ASN A 154 -3.11 -16.14 -5.57
N ASN A 155 -2.59 -15.04 -5.02
CA ASN A 155 -2.62 -14.71 -3.59
C ASN A 155 -3.82 -13.84 -3.18
N ASN A 156 -4.76 -13.58 -4.10
CA ASN A 156 -5.89 -12.71 -3.86
C ASN A 156 -7.19 -13.51 -3.69
N VAL A 157 -8.07 -13.01 -2.83
CA VAL A 157 -9.38 -13.59 -2.56
C VAL A 157 -10.44 -12.49 -2.67
N PHE A 158 -11.43 -12.72 -3.51
CA PHE A 158 -12.53 -11.80 -3.78
C PHE A 158 -13.86 -12.44 -3.42
N LYS A 159 -14.82 -11.63 -2.99
CA LYS A 159 -16.21 -12.06 -2.79
C LYS A 159 -17.09 -11.37 -3.81
N PHE A 160 -18.04 -12.10 -4.39
CA PHE A 160 -19.05 -11.54 -5.29
C PHE A 160 -20.42 -12.18 -5.05
N CYS A 161 -21.47 -11.45 -5.35
CA CYS A 161 -22.85 -11.92 -5.29
C CYS A 161 -23.36 -12.23 -6.70
N LYS A 162 -23.85 -13.45 -6.93
CA LYS A 162 -24.58 -13.84 -8.14
C LYS A 162 -26.07 -13.57 -7.92
N ILE A 163 -26.68 -12.80 -8.82
CA ILE A 163 -28.12 -12.48 -8.82
C ILE A 163 -28.85 -13.15 -9.97
#